data_AF-A0A2D9KR28-F1
#
_entry.id   AF-A0A2D9KR28-F1
#
_cell.length_a   1.000
_cell.length_b   1.000
_cell.length_c   1.000
_cell.angle_alpha   90.00
_cell.angle_beta   90.00
_cell.angle_gamma   90.00
#
_symmetry.space_group_name_H-M   'P 1'
#
loop_
_entity.id
_entity.type
_entity.pdbx_description
1 polymer ?
#
loop_
_entity_poly.entity_id
_entity_poly.type
_entity_poly.pdbx_seq_one_letter_code
_entity_poly.pdbx_strand_id
1 'polypeptide(L)'
;MKKLTKKLSAFSLIEVSIALVIIGLMVGGALKGKQLIRSARLNNTVQQMQHLQSSMTSYFDANQTYPGGDLTNQQQVWIDLANFEGTEKPEAESPKAKVGGRVKLIRDLDGLQGHWLKLADENDKGVLTPAEAKIFLSKNNEYSTDTGRVRVLNDSTNHCLNGNRLDLSQKDRVCIVAVEVVA
;
A
#
# COMPACT_ATOMS: atom_id res chain seq x y z
N MET A 1 56.84 -15.41 -47.40
CA MET A 1 55.78 -15.61 -46.37
C MET A 1 54.86 -14.39 -46.40
N LYS A 2 53.62 -14.53 -46.89
CA LYS A 2 52.64 -13.42 -46.95
C LYS A 2 52.02 -13.23 -45.57
N LYS A 3 52.27 -12.08 -44.91
CA LYS A 3 51.60 -11.69 -43.67
C LYS A 3 50.15 -11.34 -43.99
N LEU A 4 49.21 -12.19 -43.57
CA LEU A 4 47.78 -11.87 -43.51
C LEU A 4 47.56 -10.88 -42.37
N THR A 5 47.58 -9.59 -42.67
CA THR A 5 47.14 -8.54 -41.75
C THR A 5 45.64 -8.64 -41.59
N LYS A 6 45.19 -9.25 -40.49
CA LYS A 6 43.79 -9.25 -40.07
C LYS A 6 43.39 -7.78 -39.86
N LYS A 7 42.50 -7.22 -40.70
CA LYS A 7 41.86 -5.93 -40.42
C LYS A 7 41.10 -6.07 -39.10
N LEU A 8 41.58 -5.44 -38.03
CA LEU A 8 40.76 -5.25 -36.85
C LEU A 8 39.64 -4.26 -37.23
N SER A 9 38.41 -4.73 -37.26
CA SER A 9 37.22 -3.89 -37.36
C SER A 9 37.09 -3.12 -36.05
N ALA A 10 37.64 -1.91 -36.00
CA ALA A 10 37.38 -0.98 -34.91
C ALA A 10 35.93 -0.48 -35.03
N PHE A 11 35.18 -0.48 -33.93
CA PHE A 11 33.82 0.06 -33.90
C PHE A 11 33.81 1.54 -34.29
N SER A 12 32.80 1.95 -35.05
CA SER A 12 32.64 3.34 -35.43
C SER A 12 32.21 4.18 -34.22
N LEU A 13 32.76 5.38 -34.08
CA LEU A 13 32.39 6.31 -33.00
C LEU A 13 30.88 6.63 -33.01
N ILE A 14 30.29 6.71 -34.21
CA ILE A 14 28.85 6.96 -34.38
C ILE A 14 28.02 5.81 -33.80
N GLU A 15 28.48 4.57 -33.97
CA GLU A 15 27.77 3.35 -33.59
C GLU A 15 27.69 3.23 -32.05
N VAL A 16 28.81 3.52 -31.38
CA VAL A 16 28.85 3.57 -29.91
C VAL A 16 28.05 4.77 -29.37
N SER A 17 28.06 5.92 -30.05
CA SER A 17 27.34 7.11 -29.59
C SER A 17 25.82 6.92 -29.55
N ILE A 18 25.24 6.30 -30.60
CA ILE A 18 23.80 6.03 -30.65
C ILE A 18 23.42 4.97 -29.62
N ALA A 19 24.26 3.95 -29.43
CA ALA A 19 24.03 2.93 -28.41
C ALA A 19 23.95 3.56 -26.99
N LEU A 20 24.86 4.48 -26.66
CA LEU A 20 24.84 5.17 -25.36
C LEU A 20 23.60 6.06 -25.17
N VAL A 21 23.13 6.73 -26.24
CA VAL A 21 21.89 7.52 -26.20
C VAL A 21 20.68 6.62 -25.91
N ILE A 22 20.55 5.49 -26.61
CA ILE A 22 19.44 4.56 -26.40
C ILE A 22 19.45 4.00 -24.98
N ILE A 23 20.62 3.58 -24.47
CA ILE A 23 20.76 3.11 -23.09
C ILE A 23 20.39 4.22 -22.09
N GLY A 24 20.86 5.45 -22.32
CA GLY A 24 20.53 6.60 -21.50
C GLY A 24 19.02 6.87 -21.42
N LEU A 25 18.34 6.84 -22.57
CA LEU A 25 16.89 7.01 -22.63
C LEU A 25 16.13 5.85 -21.96
N MET A 26 16.59 4.60 -22.15
CA MET A 26 15.99 3.44 -21.51
C MET A 26 16.10 3.49 -19.98
N VAL A 27 17.28 3.81 -19.44
CA VAL A 27 17.50 3.90 -17.98
C VAL A 27 16.68 5.04 -17.39
N GLY A 28 16.64 6.20 -18.06
CA GLY A 28 15.79 7.34 -17.65
C GLY A 28 14.30 6.99 -17.62
N GLY A 29 13.81 6.28 -18.65
CA GLY A 29 12.43 5.82 -18.72
C GLY A 29 12.08 4.79 -17.63
N ALA A 30 12.97 3.82 -17.36
CA ALA A 30 12.75 2.77 -16.38
C ALA A 30 12.61 3.30 -14.94
N LEU A 31 13.41 4.30 -14.56
CA LEU A 31 13.34 4.93 -13.23
C LEU A 31 11.99 5.59 -12.99
N LYS A 32 11.49 6.35 -13.96
CA LYS A 32 10.17 6.98 -13.89
C LYS A 32 9.05 5.94 -13.91
N GLY A 33 9.21 4.88 -14.71
CA GLY A 33 8.27 3.75 -14.76
C GLY A 33 8.04 3.09 -13.40
N LYS A 34 9.10 2.87 -12.61
CA LYS A 34 8.99 2.32 -11.25
C LYS A 34 8.12 3.18 -10.32
N GLN A 35 8.28 4.50 -10.37
CA GLN A 35 7.48 5.42 -9.55
C GLN A 35 6.01 5.41 -9.94
N LEU A 36 5.70 5.34 -11.24
CA LEU A 36 4.32 5.26 -11.74
C LEU A 36 3.62 3.98 -11.31
N ILE A 37 4.29 2.83 -11.44
CA ILE A 37 3.74 1.54 -10.97
C ILE A 37 3.47 1.58 -9.46
N ARG A 38 4.40 2.15 -8.69
CA ARG A 38 4.25 2.28 -7.23
C ARG A 38 3.04 3.15 -6.87
N SER A 39 2.87 4.28 -7.54
CA SER A 39 1.70 5.15 -7.38
C SER A 39 0.39 4.44 -7.75
N ALA A 40 0.38 3.67 -8.85
CA ALA A 40 -0.80 2.91 -9.26
C ALA A 40 -1.20 1.85 -8.21
N ARG A 41 -0.23 1.15 -7.63
CA ARG A 41 -0.48 0.19 -6.53
C ARG A 41 -1.05 0.89 -5.30
N LEU A 42 -0.50 2.04 -4.92
CA LEU A 42 -1.00 2.83 -3.80
C LEU A 42 -2.44 3.30 -4.02
N ASN A 43 -2.75 3.82 -5.21
CA ASN A 43 -4.11 4.25 -5.54
C ASN A 43 -5.11 3.08 -5.51
N ASN A 44 -4.71 1.91 -6.00
CA ASN A 44 -5.55 0.72 -5.92
C ASN A 44 -5.81 0.30 -4.47
N THR A 45 -4.79 0.37 -3.60
CA THR A 45 -4.97 0.11 -2.17
C THR A 45 -5.88 1.13 -1.49
N VAL A 46 -5.78 2.42 -1.82
CA VAL A 46 -6.72 3.44 -1.31
C VAL A 46 -8.15 3.09 -1.71
N GLN A 47 -8.39 2.78 -2.99
CA GLN A 47 -9.72 2.41 -3.48
C GLN A 47 -10.25 1.14 -2.81
N GLN A 48 -9.39 0.13 -2.64
CA GLN A 48 -9.72 -1.10 -1.94
C GLN A 48 -10.14 -0.80 -0.49
N MET A 49 -9.42 0.08 0.21
CA MET A 49 -9.74 0.44 1.59
C MET A 49 -11.07 1.18 1.71
N GLN A 50 -11.33 2.12 0.81
CA GLN A 50 -12.61 2.84 0.75
C GLN A 50 -13.77 1.90 0.42
N HIS A 51 -13.56 0.95 -0.49
CA HIS A 51 -14.55 -0.07 -0.81
C HIS A 51 -14.87 -0.92 0.42
N LEU A 52 -13.85 -1.48 1.08
CA LEU A 52 -14.04 -2.27 2.30
C LEU A 52 -14.76 -1.47 3.41
N GLN A 53 -14.41 -0.20 3.60
CA GLN A 53 -15.09 0.68 4.54
C GLN A 53 -16.57 0.82 4.21
N SER A 54 -16.91 1.05 2.93
CA SER A 54 -18.30 1.18 2.48
C SER A 54 -19.09 -0.12 2.65
N SER A 55 -18.47 -1.26 2.37
CA SER A 55 -19.08 -2.58 2.51
C SER A 55 -19.34 -2.93 3.97
N MET A 56 -18.40 -2.59 4.87
CA MET A 56 -18.60 -2.78 6.31
C MET A 56 -19.70 -1.89 6.87
N THR A 57 -19.80 -0.65 6.40
CA THR A 57 -20.88 0.27 6.79
C THR A 57 -22.23 -0.28 6.32
N SER A 58 -22.31 -0.73 5.06
CA SER A 58 -23.52 -1.34 4.49
C SER A 58 -23.92 -2.63 5.23
N TYR A 59 -22.95 -3.44 5.64
CA TYR A 59 -23.19 -4.63 6.45
C TYR A 59 -23.79 -4.27 7.80
N PHE A 60 -23.23 -3.24 8.45
CA PHE A 60 -23.75 -2.76 9.74
C PHE A 60 -25.17 -2.22 9.58
N ASP A 61 -25.45 -1.42 8.55
CA ASP A 61 -26.80 -0.89 8.30
C ASP A 61 -27.84 -2.01 8.18
N ALA A 62 -27.48 -3.10 7.50
CA ALA A 62 -28.36 -4.25 7.29
C ALA A 62 -28.53 -5.13 8.54
N ASN A 63 -27.44 -5.42 9.26
CA ASN A 63 -27.42 -6.43 10.32
C ASN A 63 -27.37 -5.84 11.74
N GLN A 64 -27.17 -4.53 11.88
CA GLN A 64 -26.99 -3.81 13.14
C GLN A 64 -25.86 -4.37 14.02
N THR A 65 -24.88 -5.01 13.37
CA THR A 65 -23.70 -5.61 13.99
C THR A 65 -22.53 -5.54 13.00
N TYR A 66 -21.31 -5.46 13.52
CA TYR A 66 -20.12 -5.54 12.68
C TYR A 66 -19.83 -7.00 12.25
N PRO A 67 -19.24 -7.21 11.06
CA PRO A 67 -18.88 -8.55 10.59
C PRO A 67 -17.86 -9.20 11.52
N GLY A 68 -17.99 -10.50 11.77
CA GLY A 68 -17.13 -11.24 12.69
C GLY A 68 -17.45 -11.04 14.18
N GLY A 69 -18.52 -10.31 14.53
CA GLY A 69 -19.04 -10.18 15.90
C GLY A 69 -18.00 -9.65 16.90
N ASP A 70 -17.46 -10.54 17.73
CA ASP A 70 -16.43 -10.20 18.73
C ASP A 70 -15.03 -9.95 18.13
N LEU A 71 -14.85 -10.04 16.82
CA LEU A 71 -13.57 -9.82 16.13
C LEU A 71 -12.40 -10.71 16.63
N THR A 72 -12.71 -11.73 17.43
CA THR A 72 -11.79 -12.76 17.94
C THR A 72 -11.22 -13.57 16.79
N ASN A 73 -12.02 -13.81 15.75
CA ASN A 73 -11.59 -14.48 14.54
C ASN A 73 -11.63 -13.52 13.35
N GLN A 74 -10.46 -13.03 12.94
CA GLN A 74 -10.32 -12.16 11.77
C GLN A 74 -10.81 -12.81 10.48
N GLN A 75 -10.76 -14.14 10.35
CA GLN A 75 -11.23 -14.83 9.14
C GLN A 75 -12.75 -14.71 8.99
N GLN A 76 -13.48 -14.76 10.12
CA GLN A 76 -14.94 -14.69 10.11
C GLN A 76 -15.42 -13.33 9.57
N VAL A 77 -14.70 -12.26 9.86
CA VAL A 77 -14.99 -10.91 9.32
C VAL A 77 -15.11 -10.94 7.80
N TRP A 78 -14.14 -11.56 7.14
CA TRP A 78 -14.07 -11.58 5.67
C TRP A 78 -15.09 -12.55 5.06
N ILE A 79 -15.36 -13.67 5.73
CA ILE A 79 -16.42 -14.59 5.34
C ILE A 79 -17.78 -13.90 5.39
N ASP A 80 -18.10 -13.22 6.49
CA ASP A 80 -19.37 -12.52 6.68
C ASP A 80 -19.55 -11.41 5.63
N LEU A 81 -18.49 -10.63 5.37
CA LEU A 81 -18.51 -9.58 4.37
C LEU A 81 -18.67 -10.14 2.95
N ALA A 82 -17.96 -11.22 2.62
CA ALA A 82 -18.02 -11.85 1.31
C ALA A 82 -19.38 -12.49 1.02
N ASN A 83 -20.02 -13.05 2.05
CA ASN A 83 -21.40 -13.56 1.97
C ASN A 83 -22.40 -12.42 1.75
N PHE A 84 -22.19 -11.27 2.41
CA PHE A 84 -23.04 -10.09 2.24
C PHE A 84 -22.93 -9.46 0.86
N GLU A 85 -21.72 -9.37 0.31
CA GLU A 85 -21.48 -8.86 -1.05
C GLU A 85 -21.92 -9.83 -2.16
N GLY A 86 -22.27 -11.08 -1.81
CA GLY A 86 -22.71 -12.09 -2.78
C GLY A 86 -21.58 -12.60 -3.68
N THR A 87 -20.34 -12.61 -3.18
CA THR A 87 -19.20 -13.13 -3.95
C THR A 87 -19.31 -14.65 -4.12
N GLU A 88 -19.00 -15.16 -5.32
CA GLU A 88 -19.12 -16.60 -5.64
C GLU A 88 -18.19 -17.49 -4.80
N LYS A 89 -17.18 -16.91 -4.14
CA LYS A 89 -16.25 -17.61 -3.24
C LYS A 89 -15.96 -16.73 -2.02
N PRO A 90 -16.40 -17.11 -0.81
CA PRO A 90 -16.07 -16.36 0.39
C PRO A 90 -14.56 -16.39 0.62
N GLU A 91 -13.92 -15.22 0.60
CA GLU A 91 -12.49 -15.10 0.87
C GLU A 91 -12.31 -15.23 2.39
N ALA A 92 -11.93 -16.44 2.83
CA ALA A 92 -11.72 -16.73 4.26
C ALA A 92 -10.48 -16.00 4.83
N GLU A 93 -9.60 -15.51 3.96
CA GLU A 93 -8.44 -14.75 4.36
C GLU A 93 -8.65 -13.25 4.14
N SER A 94 -7.96 -12.44 4.92
CA SER A 94 -7.99 -10.99 4.74
C SER A 94 -7.50 -10.56 3.36
N PRO A 95 -8.14 -9.54 2.75
CA PRO A 95 -7.77 -9.07 1.43
C PRO A 95 -6.33 -8.53 1.44
N LYS A 96 -5.54 -8.98 0.47
CA LYS A 96 -4.14 -8.56 0.31
C LYS A 96 -4.07 -7.24 -0.47
N ALA A 97 -3.40 -6.25 0.10
CA ALA A 97 -3.21 -4.97 -0.55
C ALA A 97 -2.09 -5.04 -1.62
N LYS A 98 -2.25 -4.32 -2.74
CA LYS A 98 -1.23 -4.27 -3.80
C LYS A 98 0.09 -3.62 -3.37
N VAL A 99 0.06 -2.77 -2.36
CA VAL A 99 1.27 -2.22 -1.73
C VAL A 99 2.00 -3.24 -0.84
N GLY A 100 1.36 -4.34 -0.48
CA GLY A 100 1.83 -5.32 0.51
C GLY A 100 1.00 -5.26 1.80
N GLY A 101 1.06 -6.34 2.58
CA GLY A 101 0.24 -6.50 3.78
C GLY A 101 -1.19 -6.91 3.51
N ARG A 102 -1.94 -7.03 4.59
CA ARG A 102 -3.33 -7.43 4.61
C ARG A 102 -4.12 -6.45 5.46
N VAL A 103 -5.40 -6.33 5.16
CA VAL A 103 -6.31 -5.52 5.97
C VAL A 103 -6.81 -6.38 7.13
N LYS A 104 -6.85 -5.82 8.34
CA LYS A 104 -7.43 -6.43 9.54
C LYS A 104 -8.49 -5.46 10.08
N LEU A 105 -9.62 -5.99 10.55
CA LEU A 105 -10.63 -5.19 11.25
C LEU A 105 -10.37 -5.31 12.74
N ILE A 106 -10.02 -4.21 13.39
CA ILE A 106 -9.70 -4.20 14.82
C ILE A 106 -10.69 -3.33 15.60
N ARG A 107 -10.94 -3.73 16.85
CA ARG A 107 -11.60 -2.88 17.84
C ARG A 107 -10.53 -2.12 18.59
N ASP A 108 -10.76 -0.83 18.72
CA ASP A 108 -9.95 0.13 19.46
C ASP A 108 -8.49 0.22 18.98
N LEU A 109 -8.18 1.33 18.31
CA LEU A 109 -6.86 1.56 17.74
C LEU A 109 -6.00 2.44 18.65
N ASP A 110 -5.01 1.86 19.32
CA ASP A 110 -4.07 2.58 20.20
C ASP A 110 -4.77 3.52 21.20
N GLY A 111 -5.89 3.04 21.78
CA GLY A 111 -6.70 3.80 22.75
C GLY A 111 -7.80 4.66 22.12
N LEU A 112 -7.92 4.70 20.79
CA LEU A 112 -9.04 5.31 20.08
C LEU A 112 -10.18 4.31 19.97
N GLN A 113 -11.29 4.60 20.63
CA GLN A 113 -12.46 3.72 20.58
C GLN A 113 -13.04 3.62 19.16
N GLY A 114 -13.54 2.44 18.80
CA GLY A 114 -14.26 2.23 17.54
C GLY A 114 -13.69 1.12 16.67
N HIS A 115 -14.24 0.97 15.48
CA HIS A 115 -13.86 -0.06 14.52
C HIS A 115 -12.92 0.53 13.48
N TRP A 116 -11.77 -0.12 13.28
CA TRP A 116 -10.74 0.38 12.39
C TRP A 116 -10.27 -0.69 11.42
N LEU A 117 -10.19 -0.31 10.16
CA LEU A 117 -9.56 -1.09 9.12
C LEU A 117 -8.06 -0.79 9.11
N LYS A 118 -7.26 -1.65 9.72
CA LYS A 118 -5.80 -1.53 9.81
C LYS A 118 -5.14 -2.25 8.64
N LEU A 119 -4.27 -1.56 7.91
CA LEU A 119 -3.42 -2.13 6.88
C LEU A 119 -1.99 -2.28 7.41
N ALA A 120 -1.59 -3.53 7.63
CA ALA A 120 -0.26 -3.89 8.11
C ALA A 120 0.20 -5.22 7.49
N ASP A 121 1.48 -5.55 7.68
CA ASP A 121 1.97 -6.90 7.38
C ASP A 121 1.42 -7.93 8.40
N GLU A 122 1.66 -9.21 8.17
CA GLU A 122 1.20 -10.29 9.07
C GLU A 122 1.69 -10.11 10.51
N ASN A 123 2.91 -9.59 10.65
CA ASN A 123 3.55 -9.28 11.94
C ASN A 123 3.24 -7.86 12.47
N ASP A 124 2.17 -7.23 11.99
CA ASP A 124 1.80 -5.85 12.35
C ASP A 124 2.90 -4.82 12.05
N LYS A 125 3.67 -5.08 10.99
CA LYS A 125 4.71 -4.17 10.47
C LYS A 125 4.15 -3.17 9.46
N GLY A 126 4.82 -2.04 9.33
CA GLY A 126 4.49 -1.00 8.36
C GLY A 126 4.68 -1.46 6.93
N VAL A 127 3.73 -1.14 6.06
CA VAL A 127 3.77 -1.54 4.63
C VAL A 127 3.95 -0.37 3.69
N LEU A 128 3.74 0.85 4.18
CA LEU A 128 3.91 2.09 3.44
C LEU A 128 5.16 2.84 3.93
N THR A 129 5.78 3.60 3.03
CA THR A 129 6.76 4.62 3.45
C THR A 129 6.06 5.89 3.91
N PRO A 130 6.73 6.78 4.66
CA PRO A 130 6.15 8.06 5.07
C PRO A 130 5.66 8.93 3.90
N ALA A 131 6.38 8.89 2.77
CA ALA A 131 5.96 9.57 1.55
C ALA A 131 4.66 8.97 0.94
N GLU A 132 4.50 7.64 1.01
CA GLU A 132 3.27 6.97 0.56
C GLU A 132 2.10 7.22 1.51
N ALA A 133 2.35 7.21 2.83
CA ALA A 133 1.35 7.54 3.84
C ALA A 133 0.82 8.97 3.66
N LYS A 134 1.68 9.93 3.33
CA LYS A 134 1.25 11.30 2.98
C LYS A 134 0.26 11.32 1.82
N ILE A 135 0.56 10.56 0.76
CA ILE A 135 -0.33 10.47 -0.40
C ILE A 135 -1.65 9.79 0.01
N PHE A 136 -1.58 8.72 0.79
CA PHE A 136 -2.76 8.01 1.30
C PHE A 136 -3.69 8.95 2.08
N LEU A 137 -3.16 9.76 2.99
CA LEU A 137 -3.92 10.77 3.73
C LEU A 137 -4.58 11.77 2.79
N SER A 138 -3.79 12.36 1.88
CA SER A 138 -4.32 13.36 0.92
C SER A 138 -5.42 12.81 0.02
N LYS A 139 -5.37 11.52 -0.33
CA LYS A 139 -6.40 10.84 -1.14
C LYS A 139 -7.70 10.59 -0.37
N ASN A 140 -7.65 10.60 0.95
CA ASN A 140 -8.82 10.46 1.82
C ASN A 140 -9.28 11.81 2.40
N ASN A 141 -8.79 12.92 1.86
CA ASN A 141 -9.04 14.28 2.36
C ASN A 141 -8.62 14.49 3.82
N GLU A 142 -7.63 13.73 4.29
CA GLU A 142 -7.04 13.89 5.61
C GLU A 142 -5.69 14.61 5.52
N TYR A 143 -5.47 15.55 6.42
CA TYR A 143 -4.28 16.39 6.45
C TYR A 143 -3.43 16.21 7.71
N SER A 144 -4.01 15.57 8.74
CA SER A 144 -3.36 15.24 9.99
C SER A 144 -3.07 13.74 10.09
N THR A 145 -2.07 13.36 10.88
CA THR A 145 -1.70 11.96 11.09
C THR A 145 -2.44 11.29 12.24
N ASP A 146 -2.96 12.10 13.18
CA ASP A 146 -3.56 11.70 14.45
C ASP A 146 -5.02 12.16 14.64
N THR A 147 -5.55 13.00 13.74
CA THR A 147 -6.93 13.48 13.79
C THR A 147 -7.67 13.15 12.49
N GLY A 148 -8.98 12.89 12.58
CA GLY A 148 -9.84 12.54 11.43
C GLY A 148 -10.24 11.07 11.40
N ARG A 149 -10.61 10.56 10.21
CA ARG A 149 -11.03 9.17 9.97
C ARG A 149 -9.89 8.26 9.51
N VAL A 150 -8.74 8.82 9.17
CA VAL A 150 -7.54 8.04 8.82
C VAL A 150 -6.45 8.31 9.85
N ARG A 151 -5.77 7.25 10.28
CA ARG A 151 -4.64 7.30 11.19
C ARG A 151 -3.42 6.70 10.52
N VAL A 152 -2.26 7.28 10.83
CA VAL A 152 -0.96 6.68 10.53
C VAL A 152 -0.34 6.27 11.85
N LEU A 153 0.25 5.08 11.89
CA LEU A 153 0.86 4.53 13.09
C LEU A 153 2.30 4.14 12.81
N ASN A 154 3.09 4.08 13.88
CA ASN A 154 4.45 3.57 13.85
C ASN A 154 4.47 2.04 13.85
N ASP A 155 5.46 1.47 13.18
CA ASP A 155 5.85 0.08 13.35
C ASP A 155 6.57 -0.09 14.71
N SER A 156 6.51 -1.29 15.26
CA SER A 156 7.31 -1.77 16.39
C SER A 156 8.82 -1.51 16.26
N THR A 157 9.37 -1.53 15.04
CA THR A 157 10.83 -1.50 14.80
C THR A 157 11.38 -0.12 14.47
N ASN A 158 10.58 0.73 13.83
CA ASN A 158 11.01 2.02 13.30
C ASN A 158 9.86 3.02 13.35
N HIS A 159 10.18 4.30 13.45
CA HIS A 159 9.19 5.36 13.48
C HIS A 159 8.84 5.84 12.05
N CYS A 160 7.55 5.77 11.72
CA CYS A 160 6.97 6.48 10.57
C CYS A 160 6.71 7.96 10.89
N LEU A 161 6.39 8.23 12.16
CA LEU A 161 6.02 9.52 12.71
C LEU A 161 7.09 9.99 13.68
N ASN A 162 7.49 11.25 13.56
CA ASN A 162 8.25 11.96 14.57
C ASN A 162 7.31 12.93 15.29
N GLY A 163 6.85 12.54 16.48
CA GLY A 163 5.72 13.18 17.14
C GLY A 163 4.45 13.00 16.31
N ASN A 164 3.89 14.12 15.82
CA ASN A 164 2.66 14.12 15.04
C ASN A 164 2.85 14.49 13.56
N ARG A 165 4.03 14.18 13.00
CA ARG A 165 4.37 14.47 11.61
C ARG A 165 5.07 13.27 10.99
N LEU A 166 4.79 13.04 9.71
CA LEU A 166 5.48 12.02 8.91
C LEU A 166 6.96 12.35 8.79
N ASP A 167 7.82 11.39 9.15
CA ASP A 167 9.25 11.50 8.93
C ASP A 167 9.61 11.13 7.48
N LEU A 168 9.64 12.14 6.60
CA LEU A 168 9.99 11.96 5.19
C LEU A 168 11.49 11.63 4.96
N SER A 169 12.32 11.66 6.02
CA SER A 169 13.71 11.21 5.94
C SER A 169 13.80 9.69 5.80
N GLN A 170 12.85 8.98 6.41
CA GLN A 170 12.77 7.52 6.39
C GLN A 170 12.28 7.02 5.02
N LYS A 171 13.06 6.10 4.42
CA LYS A 171 12.78 5.49 3.10
C LYS A 171 12.21 4.09 3.20
N ASP A 172 12.30 3.47 4.37
CA ASP A 172 11.78 2.14 4.63
C ASP A 172 10.26 2.14 4.80
N ARG A 173 9.67 0.97 4.60
CA ARG A 173 8.23 0.75 4.80
C ARG A 173 8.01 0.50 6.29
N VAL A 174 7.57 1.53 6.98
CA VAL A 174 7.43 1.55 8.45
C VAL A 174 6.10 2.15 8.90
N CYS A 175 5.28 2.62 7.95
CA CYS A 175 3.99 3.22 8.21
C CYS A 175 2.89 2.17 8.09
N ILE A 176 2.11 2.09 9.15
CA ILE A 176 0.83 1.40 9.18
C ILE A 176 -0.25 2.47 8.98
N VAL A 177 -1.28 2.17 8.22
CA VAL A 177 -2.44 3.07 8.07
C VAL A 177 -3.69 2.37 8.56
N ALA A 178 -4.57 3.13 9.19
CA ALA A 178 -5.86 2.65 9.63
C ALA A 178 -6.96 3.61 9.21
N VAL A 179 -8.11 3.08 8.80
CA VAL A 179 -9.28 3.87 8.41
C VAL A 179 -10.43 3.50 9.32
N GLU A 180 -11.05 4.50 9.93
CA GLU A 180 -12.20 4.36 10.81
C GLU A 180 -13.41 3.87 10.02
N VAL A 181 -14.12 2.88 10.54
CA VAL A 181 -15.40 2.42 9.99
C VAL A 181 -16.50 3.07 10.81
N VAL A 182 -17.05 4.15 10.27
CA VAL A 182 -18.18 4.87 10.88
C VAL A 182 -19.46 4.16 10.43
N ALA A 183 -20.26 3.75 11.41
CA ALA A 183 -21.61 3.25 11.22
C ALA A 183 -22.62 4.26 11.77
#